data_AF-A0A2D4F846-F1
#
_entry.id   AF-A0A2D4F846-F1
#
_cell.length_a   1.000
_cell.length_b   1.000
_cell.length_c   1.000
_cell.angle_alpha   90.00
_cell.angle_beta   90.00
_cell.angle_gamma   90.00
#
_symmetry.space_group_name_H-M   'P 1'
#
loop_
_entity.id
_entity.type
_entity.pdbx_description
1 polymer ?
#
loop_
_entity_poly.entity_id
_entity_poly.type
_entity_poly.pdbx_seq_one_letter_code
_entity_poly.pdbx_strand_id
1 'polypeptide(L)'
;MADTLEFNEIYQEVKGSMNDGRLRLNRQGVIFKNSKTGKVDNIQASDLAEGVWRRVALGHGLKLLTKSGHVYKYDGFRETEFDKLSDFFKTHFHLDLAEKDLCVKGWNWGTVKFGGQLLSFDIGEQPVFEIPLSNVSQCTTGKNEVTLEFHQNDDAEVSLMEVRFYVPPTQEDGVDPVEAFAQNVLSKADVIQATGDAICIFRELQCLTPRGRYDIRIYPTFLHLHGKTFDYKIPYTTVLRLFLLPHKDQRQMFFVISLDP
;
A
#
# COMPACT_ATOMS: atom_id res chain seq x y z
N MET A 1 -27.98 23.95 -5.58
CA MET A 1 -27.17 22.78 -5.20
C MET A 1 -26.91 22.81 -3.71
N ALA A 2 -26.79 21.64 -3.08
CA ALA A 2 -26.52 21.56 -1.64
C ALA A 2 -25.07 21.99 -1.36
N ASP A 3 -24.87 22.86 -0.37
CA ASP A 3 -23.53 23.33 0.03
C ASP A 3 -22.70 22.26 0.74
N THR A 4 -23.36 21.19 1.18
CA THR A 4 -22.76 20.05 1.85
C THR A 4 -23.45 18.76 1.45
N LEU A 5 -22.68 17.69 1.26
CA LEU A 5 -23.19 16.32 1.18
C LEU A 5 -22.66 15.52 2.36
N GLU A 6 -23.46 14.57 2.83
CA GLU A 6 -23.07 13.73 3.95
C GLU A 6 -23.57 12.29 3.77
N PHE A 7 -22.70 11.35 4.11
CA PHE A 7 -22.94 9.92 4.00
C PHE A 7 -22.42 9.26 5.28
N ASN A 8 -23.30 8.58 6.02
CA ASN A 8 -22.99 8.01 7.34
C ASN A 8 -22.57 6.53 7.30
N GLU A 9 -22.80 5.85 6.18
CA GLU A 9 -22.56 4.42 6.00
C GLU A 9 -21.62 4.20 4.81
N ILE A 10 -20.43 4.81 4.89
CA ILE A 10 -19.38 4.70 3.86
C ILE A 10 -18.16 4.03 4.47
N TYR A 11 -17.47 3.25 3.65
CA TYR A 11 -16.29 2.51 4.06
C TYR A 11 -15.07 3.08 3.38
N GLN A 12 -14.05 3.47 4.14
CA GLN A 12 -12.75 3.80 3.59
C GLN A 12 -11.93 2.51 3.49
N GLU A 13 -11.58 2.10 2.27
CA GLU A 13 -10.72 0.94 2.07
C GLU A 13 -9.25 1.33 2.25
N VAL A 14 -8.60 0.71 3.25
CA VAL A 14 -7.19 0.92 3.57
C VAL A 14 -6.52 -0.43 3.74
N LYS A 15 -5.64 -0.77 2.79
CA LYS A 15 -4.82 -2.00 2.80
C LYS A 15 -5.68 -3.25 3.07
N GLY A 16 -6.80 -3.38 2.38
CA GLY A 16 -7.72 -4.52 2.48
C GLY A 16 -8.74 -4.44 3.63
N SER A 17 -8.60 -3.51 4.57
CA SER A 17 -9.59 -3.29 5.63
C SER A 17 -10.64 -2.27 5.20
N MET A 18 -11.92 -2.61 5.38
CA MET A 18 -13.07 -1.76 5.09
C MET A 18 -13.48 -1.00 6.34
N ASN A 19 -12.91 0.19 6.53
CA ASN A 19 -13.14 0.98 7.73
C ASN A 19 -14.44 1.78 7.62
N ASP A 20 -15.44 1.47 8.43
CA ASP A 20 -16.68 2.24 8.44
C ASP A 20 -16.47 3.66 8.99
N GLY A 21 -17.21 4.61 8.44
CA GLY A 21 -17.12 5.99 8.85
C GLY A 21 -18.12 6.91 8.17
N ARG A 22 -18.01 8.18 8.55
CA ARG A 22 -18.85 9.26 8.02
C ARG A 22 -18.05 10.10 7.05
N LEU A 23 -18.52 10.17 5.81
CA LEU A 23 -17.98 11.03 4.77
C LEU A 23 -18.82 12.29 4.65
N ARG A 24 -18.18 13.46 4.74
CA ARG A 24 -18.82 14.76 4.53
C ARG A 24 -18.05 15.53 3.49
N LEU A 25 -18.77 16.10 2.53
CA LEU A 25 -18.23 17.01 1.53
C LEU A 25 -18.77 18.41 1.83
N ASN A 26 -17.89 19.40 1.78
CA ASN A 26 -18.24 20.82 1.84
C ASN A 26 -17.44 21.56 0.75
N ARG A 27 -17.62 22.88 0.64
CA ARG A 27 -16.91 23.68 -0.37
C ARG A 27 -15.39 23.64 -0.23
N GLN A 28 -14.86 23.40 0.98
CA GLN A 28 -13.42 23.35 1.24
C GLN A 28 -12.81 22.00 0.86
N GLY A 29 -13.58 20.92 0.87
CA GLY A 29 -13.05 19.60 0.54
C GLY A 29 -13.89 18.42 1.07
N VAL A 30 -13.20 17.30 1.23
CA VAL A 30 -13.76 16.01 1.63
C VAL A 30 -13.21 15.63 2.99
N ILE A 31 -14.10 15.32 3.93
CA ILE A 31 -13.76 14.98 5.31
C ILE A 31 -14.30 13.58 5.58
N PHE A 32 -13.43 12.64 5.95
CA PHE A 32 -13.81 11.32 6.42
C PHE A 32 -13.48 11.18 7.89
N LYS A 33 -14.46 10.75 8.70
CA LYS A 33 -14.25 10.39 10.10
C LYS A 33 -14.49 8.91 10.29
N ASN A 34 -13.44 8.18 10.64
CA ASN A 34 -13.50 6.75 10.96
C ASN A 34 -14.31 6.54 12.25
N SER A 35 -15.29 5.63 12.23
CA SER A 35 -16.17 5.36 13.38
C SER A 35 -15.44 4.71 14.55
N LYS A 36 -14.54 3.76 14.26
CA LYS A 36 -13.79 2.96 15.26
C LYS A 36 -12.71 3.79 15.95
N THR A 37 -11.90 4.50 15.18
CA THR A 37 -10.72 5.22 15.69
C THR A 37 -10.99 6.70 15.99
N GLY A 38 -12.07 7.26 15.43
CA GLY A 38 -12.33 8.71 15.48
C GLY A 38 -11.37 9.55 14.66
N LYS A 39 -10.40 8.95 13.97
CA LYS A 39 -9.44 9.62 13.08
C LYS A 39 -10.21 10.38 12.00
N VAL A 40 -9.79 11.62 11.75
CA VAL A 40 -10.35 12.47 10.71
C VAL A 40 -9.31 12.68 9.62
N ASP A 41 -9.62 12.23 8.42
CA ASP A 41 -8.89 12.56 7.21
C ASP A 41 -9.58 13.75 6.54
N ASN A 42 -8.81 14.75 6.10
CA ASN A 42 -9.32 15.96 5.45
C ASN A 42 -8.54 16.21 4.16
N ILE A 43 -9.24 16.11 3.03
CA ILE A 43 -8.69 16.32 1.69
C ILE A 43 -9.20 17.68 1.21
N GLN A 44 -8.29 18.64 1.00
CA GLN A 44 -8.68 19.93 0.45
C GLN A 44 -9.11 19.79 -1.00
N ALA A 45 -10.14 20.52 -1.40
CA ALA A 45 -10.62 20.57 -2.78
C ALA A 45 -9.49 20.95 -3.76
N SER A 46 -8.61 21.86 -3.35
CA SER A 46 -7.44 22.30 -4.12
C SER A 46 -6.43 21.19 -4.39
N ASP A 47 -6.42 20.14 -3.56
CA ASP A 47 -5.44 19.06 -3.63
C ASP A 47 -5.95 17.89 -4.48
N LEU A 48 -7.23 17.87 -4.82
CA LEU A 48 -7.82 16.86 -5.70
C LEU A 48 -7.27 17.03 -7.13
N ALA A 49 -6.85 15.91 -7.72
CA ALA A 49 -6.36 15.83 -9.10
C ALA A 49 -7.30 15.02 -9.98
N GLU A 50 -7.84 13.91 -9.47
CA GLU A 50 -8.74 13.02 -10.19
C GLU A 50 -9.79 12.45 -9.25
N GLY A 51 -11.00 12.24 -9.78
CA GLY A 51 -12.08 11.53 -9.11
C GLY A 51 -12.67 10.50 -10.05
N VAL A 52 -12.76 9.26 -9.60
CA VAL A 52 -13.31 8.14 -10.39
C VAL A 52 -14.47 7.53 -9.64
N TRP A 53 -15.58 7.39 -10.34
CA TRP A 53 -16.72 6.60 -9.92
C TRP A 53 -16.65 5.22 -10.56
N ARG A 54 -16.81 4.17 -9.76
CA ARG A 54 -16.73 2.79 -10.26
C ARG A 54 -17.55 1.84 -9.42
N ARG A 55 -17.98 0.73 -10.01
CA ARG A 55 -18.53 -0.39 -9.23
C ARG A 55 -17.44 -1.05 -8.38
N VAL A 56 -17.78 -1.39 -7.15
CA VAL A 56 -16.89 -2.06 -6.18
C VAL A 56 -17.61 -3.23 -5.52
N ALA A 57 -16.96 -3.90 -4.56
CA ALA A 57 -17.53 -5.06 -3.88
C ALA A 57 -18.86 -4.74 -3.17
N LEU A 58 -18.94 -3.55 -2.55
CA LEU A 58 -20.15 -3.04 -1.90
C LEU A 58 -20.66 -1.80 -2.63
N GLY A 59 -21.60 -1.99 -3.55
CA GLY A 59 -22.21 -0.90 -4.30
C GLY A 59 -21.23 -0.22 -5.26
N HIS A 60 -21.13 1.11 -5.16
CA HIS A 60 -20.19 1.93 -5.91
C HIS A 60 -19.18 2.60 -4.99
N GLY A 61 -18.03 2.92 -5.56
CA GLY A 61 -16.92 3.56 -4.89
C GLY A 61 -16.51 4.84 -5.58
N LEU A 62 -16.11 5.80 -4.75
CA LEU A 62 -15.45 7.04 -5.14
C LEU A 62 -13.96 6.91 -4.83
N LYS A 63 -13.14 6.81 -5.89
CA LYS A 63 -11.68 6.87 -5.79
C LYS A 63 -11.22 8.31 -6.05
N LEU A 64 -10.53 8.91 -5.08
CA LEU A 64 -9.95 10.25 -5.19
C LEU A 64 -8.44 10.15 -5.22
N LEU A 65 -7.82 10.76 -6.24
CA LEU A 65 -6.37 10.94 -6.34
C LEU A 65 -6.04 12.39 -6.02
N THR A 66 -5.08 12.60 -5.13
CA THR A 66 -4.55 13.94 -4.85
C THR A 66 -3.35 14.26 -5.75
N LYS A 67 -3.03 15.55 -5.87
CA LYS A 67 -1.83 16.03 -6.58
C LYS A 67 -0.52 15.51 -5.97
N SER A 68 -0.53 15.15 -4.69
CA SER A 68 0.59 14.49 -4.00
C SER A 68 0.70 12.99 -4.28
N GLY A 69 -0.24 12.41 -5.04
CA GLY A 69 -0.26 10.99 -5.40
C GLY A 69 -0.95 10.08 -4.40
N HIS A 70 -1.55 10.61 -3.33
CA HIS A 70 -2.33 9.79 -2.40
C HIS A 70 -3.66 9.39 -3.00
N VAL A 71 -4.07 8.15 -2.73
CA VAL A 71 -5.32 7.58 -3.22
C VAL A 71 -6.23 7.28 -2.04
N TYR A 72 -7.42 7.87 -2.07
CA TYR A 72 -8.49 7.62 -1.12
C TYR A 72 -9.60 6.83 -1.82
N LYS A 73 -10.06 5.75 -1.20
CA LYS A 73 -11.12 4.89 -1.72
C LYS A 73 -12.26 4.86 -0.73
N TYR A 74 -13.39 5.41 -1.12
CA TYR A 74 -14.62 5.43 -0.33
C TYR A 74 -15.66 4.58 -1.03
N ASP A 75 -16.11 3.51 -0.39
CA ASP A 75 -17.01 2.49 -0.96
C ASP A 75 -18.34 2.46 -0.20
N GLY A 76 -19.35 1.82 -0.78
CA GLY A 76 -20.68 1.68 -0.17
C GLY A 76 -21.73 2.65 -0.71
N PHE A 77 -21.43 3.42 -1.76
CA PHE A 77 -22.41 4.32 -2.35
C PHE A 77 -23.47 3.55 -3.14
N ARG A 78 -24.70 4.06 -3.13
CA ARG A 78 -25.75 3.63 -4.05
C ARG A 78 -25.55 4.31 -5.40
N GLU A 79 -25.97 3.64 -6.47
CA GLU A 79 -25.88 4.15 -7.84
C GLU A 79 -26.58 5.51 -8.00
N THR A 80 -27.74 5.69 -7.34
CA THR A 80 -28.51 6.94 -7.35
C THR A 80 -27.79 8.15 -6.73
N GLU A 81 -26.64 7.94 -6.08
CA GLU A 81 -25.84 9.01 -5.49
C GLU A 81 -24.84 9.62 -6.48
N PHE A 82 -24.68 9.05 -7.67
CA PHE A 82 -23.74 9.52 -8.67
C PHE A 82 -24.04 10.96 -9.12
N ASP A 83 -25.27 11.24 -9.56
CA ASP A 83 -25.63 12.56 -10.11
C ASP A 83 -25.35 13.69 -9.11
N LYS A 84 -25.78 13.50 -7.85
CA LYS A 84 -25.56 14.52 -6.80
C LYS A 84 -24.08 14.70 -6.45
N LEU A 85 -23.28 13.64 -6.50
CA LEU A 85 -21.83 13.71 -6.29
C LEU A 85 -21.16 14.42 -7.46
N SER A 86 -21.48 14.02 -8.69
CA SER A 86 -20.94 14.60 -9.92
C SER A 86 -21.21 16.10 -9.99
N ASP A 87 -22.45 16.53 -9.74
CA ASP A 87 -22.83 17.95 -9.67
C ASP A 87 -22.05 18.71 -8.60
N PHE A 88 -21.86 18.11 -7.42
CA PHE A 88 -21.11 18.71 -6.31
C PHE A 88 -19.64 18.90 -6.67
N PHE A 89 -18.99 17.86 -7.20
CA PHE A 89 -17.59 17.90 -7.63
C PHE A 89 -17.37 18.92 -8.76
N LYS A 90 -18.25 18.94 -9.75
CA LYS A 90 -18.17 19.89 -10.87
C LYS A 90 -18.32 21.34 -10.42
N THR A 91 -19.25 21.60 -9.50
CA THR A 91 -19.60 22.96 -9.07
C THR A 91 -18.64 23.52 -8.04
N HIS A 92 -18.25 22.71 -7.06
CA HIS A 92 -17.47 23.19 -5.91
C HIS A 92 -15.98 22.86 -6.02
N PHE A 93 -15.61 21.74 -6.66
CA PHE A 93 -14.21 21.32 -6.80
C PHE A 93 -13.66 21.53 -8.21
N HIS A 94 -14.51 21.93 -9.17
CA HIS A 94 -14.14 22.09 -10.58
C HIS A 94 -13.51 20.83 -11.17
N LEU A 95 -14.04 19.67 -10.78
CA LEU A 95 -13.55 18.35 -11.16
C LEU A 95 -14.70 17.50 -11.68
N ASP A 96 -14.55 16.95 -12.88
CA ASP A 96 -15.51 15.99 -13.43
C ASP A 96 -15.19 14.58 -12.89
N LEU A 97 -16.20 13.88 -12.35
CA LEU A 97 -16.05 12.48 -11.95
C LEU A 97 -16.10 11.58 -13.18
N ALA A 98 -15.03 10.82 -13.40
CA ALA A 98 -14.97 9.85 -14.49
C ALA A 98 -15.66 8.55 -14.09
N GLU A 99 -16.64 8.10 -14.87
CA GLU A 99 -17.21 6.76 -14.74
C GLU A 99 -16.28 5.74 -15.40
N LYS A 100 -15.65 4.88 -14.59
CA LYS A 100 -14.68 3.92 -15.08
C LYS A 100 -14.73 2.62 -14.28
N ASP A 101 -15.51 1.67 -14.78
CA ASP A 101 -15.59 0.34 -14.20
C ASP A 101 -14.29 -0.48 -14.40
N LEU A 102 -14.07 -1.39 -13.46
CA LEU A 102 -12.99 -2.36 -13.52
C LEU A 102 -13.33 -3.49 -14.49
N CYS A 103 -12.30 -4.07 -15.11
CA CYS A 103 -12.45 -5.25 -15.96
C CYS A 103 -12.78 -6.49 -15.11
N VAL A 104 -13.98 -7.06 -15.31
CA VAL A 104 -14.48 -8.25 -14.59
C VAL A 104 -14.40 -9.54 -15.41
N LYS A 105 -13.57 -9.57 -16.47
CA LYS A 105 -13.47 -10.74 -17.37
C LYS A 105 -12.75 -11.94 -16.75
N GLY A 106 -12.02 -11.75 -15.65
CA GLY A 106 -11.24 -12.81 -14.99
C GLY A 106 -9.99 -13.25 -15.77
N TRP A 107 -9.58 -12.49 -16.77
CA TRP A 107 -8.38 -12.74 -17.55
C TRP A 107 -7.13 -12.30 -16.79
N ASN A 108 -6.02 -13.02 -16.98
CA ASN A 108 -4.74 -12.77 -16.30
C ASN A 108 -3.63 -12.32 -17.25
N TRP A 109 -3.96 -12.02 -18.51
CA TRP A 109 -3.04 -11.43 -19.48
C TRP A 109 -3.43 -9.97 -19.73
N GLY A 110 -2.43 -9.11 -19.77
CA GLY A 110 -2.63 -7.67 -19.83
C GLY A 110 -1.31 -6.92 -19.76
N THR A 111 -1.40 -5.62 -19.54
CA THR A 111 -0.25 -4.72 -19.44
C THR A 111 -0.19 -4.10 -18.06
N VAL A 112 0.99 -4.13 -17.45
CA VAL A 112 1.26 -3.32 -16.26
C VAL A 112 1.59 -1.89 -16.69
N LYS A 113 0.97 -0.91 -16.04
CA LYS A 113 1.26 0.51 -16.25
C LYS A 113 1.56 1.18 -14.92
N PHE A 114 2.54 2.08 -14.92
CA PHE A 114 2.87 2.91 -13.77
C PHE A 114 2.30 4.31 -14.00
N GLY A 115 1.42 4.77 -13.11
CA GLY A 115 0.78 6.09 -13.16
C GLY A 115 0.91 6.80 -11.83
N GLY A 116 1.76 7.83 -11.76
CA GLY A 116 2.06 8.50 -10.48
C GLY A 116 2.56 7.51 -9.43
N GLN A 117 1.80 7.38 -8.33
CA GLN A 117 2.03 6.45 -7.20
C GLN A 117 1.24 5.13 -7.30
N LEU A 118 0.65 4.84 -8.45
CA LEU A 118 -0.13 3.63 -8.69
C LEU A 118 0.56 2.73 -9.71
N LEU A 119 0.48 1.42 -9.46
CA LEU A 119 0.65 0.38 -10.47
C LEU A 119 -0.74 -0.11 -10.87
N SER A 120 -1.09 -0.06 -12.16
CA SER A 120 -2.31 -0.66 -12.70
C SER A 120 -2.00 -1.90 -13.52
N PHE A 121 -2.88 -2.89 -13.45
CA PHE A 121 -2.90 -4.01 -14.39
C PHE A 121 -4.12 -3.88 -15.28
N ASP A 122 -3.89 -3.65 -16.57
CA ASP A 122 -4.93 -3.34 -17.54
C ASP A 122 -5.14 -4.49 -18.52
N ILE A 123 -6.40 -4.73 -18.89
CA ILE A 123 -6.78 -5.64 -19.98
C ILE A 123 -7.41 -4.81 -21.08
N GLY A 124 -6.63 -4.54 -22.12
CA GLY A 124 -6.94 -3.48 -23.08
C GLY A 124 -6.80 -2.10 -22.42
N GLU A 125 -7.87 -1.31 -22.44
CA GLU A 125 -7.90 0.03 -21.83
C GLU A 125 -8.56 0.05 -20.44
N GLN A 126 -9.05 -1.10 -19.97
CA GLN A 126 -9.76 -1.23 -18.70
C GLN A 126 -8.85 -1.78 -17.59
N PRO A 127 -8.67 -1.06 -16.47
CA PRO A 127 -7.92 -1.56 -15.32
C PRO A 127 -8.69 -2.70 -14.66
N VAL A 128 -7.99 -3.75 -14.25
CA VAL A 128 -8.53 -4.84 -13.42
C VAL A 128 -8.37 -4.48 -11.96
N PHE A 129 -7.17 -4.03 -11.59
CA PHE A 129 -6.84 -3.57 -10.26
C PHE A 129 -5.76 -2.50 -10.31
N GLU A 130 -5.67 -1.75 -9.21
CA GLU A 130 -4.67 -0.71 -8.99
C GLU A 130 -4.06 -0.91 -7.60
N ILE A 131 -2.74 -0.88 -7.53
CA ILE A 131 -1.97 -1.04 -6.31
C ILE A 131 -1.26 0.29 -6.02
N PRO A 132 -1.62 0.99 -4.93
CA PRO A 132 -0.81 2.07 -4.42
C PRO A 132 0.57 1.55 -4.05
N LEU A 133 1.61 2.11 -4.64
CA LEU A 133 2.98 1.65 -4.41
C LEU A 133 3.40 1.89 -2.96
N SER A 134 2.86 2.89 -2.28
CA SER A 134 3.02 3.09 -0.83
C SER A 134 2.53 1.92 0.04
N ASN A 135 1.77 0.96 -0.52
CA ASN A 135 1.36 -0.25 0.19
C ASN A 135 2.36 -1.40 0.03
N VAL A 136 3.28 -1.31 -0.93
CA VAL A 136 4.33 -2.29 -1.19
C VAL A 136 5.44 -2.10 -0.16
N SER A 137 5.77 -3.18 0.56
CA SER A 137 6.82 -3.22 1.57
C SER A 137 8.16 -3.65 1.00
N GLN A 138 8.13 -4.54 0.00
CA GLN A 138 9.31 -5.06 -0.66
C GLN A 138 9.00 -5.46 -2.10
N CYS A 139 10.01 -5.41 -2.96
CA CYS A 139 9.93 -5.90 -4.33
C CYS A 139 11.17 -6.74 -4.63
N THR A 140 10.96 -7.99 -5.06
CA THR A 140 12.03 -8.92 -5.44
C THR A 140 11.85 -9.37 -6.89
N THR A 141 12.95 -9.80 -7.52
CA THR A 141 12.95 -10.24 -8.92
C THR A 141 13.35 -11.70 -9.03
N GLY A 142 12.79 -12.36 -10.04
CA GLY A 142 13.13 -13.71 -10.46
C GLY A 142 13.25 -13.78 -11.98
N LYS A 143 13.46 -14.97 -12.54
CA LYS A 143 13.54 -15.15 -13.99
C LYS A 143 12.17 -14.85 -14.62
N ASN A 144 12.08 -13.72 -15.35
CA ASN A 144 10.83 -13.22 -15.95
C ASN A 144 9.72 -12.99 -14.92
N GLU A 145 10.06 -12.74 -13.66
CA GLU A 145 9.09 -12.59 -12.57
C GLU A 145 9.45 -11.37 -11.72
N VAL A 146 8.42 -10.60 -11.35
CA VAL A 146 8.54 -9.55 -10.34
C VAL A 146 7.53 -9.82 -9.23
N THR A 147 8.02 -9.88 -8.00
CA THR A 147 7.23 -10.18 -6.81
C THR A 147 7.10 -8.91 -5.97
N LEU A 148 5.86 -8.50 -5.72
CA LEU A 148 5.51 -7.42 -4.79
C LEU A 148 5.02 -8.03 -3.49
N GLU A 149 5.66 -7.66 -2.39
CA GLU A 149 5.23 -7.98 -1.04
C GLU A 149 4.57 -6.75 -0.42
N PHE A 150 3.53 -6.96 0.38
CA PHE A 150 2.74 -5.88 0.97
C PHE A 150 2.95 -5.80 2.48
N HIS A 151 2.76 -4.60 3.03
CA HIS A 151 2.66 -4.43 4.47
C HIS A 151 1.45 -5.19 5.00
N GLN A 152 1.65 -6.01 6.04
CA GLN A 152 0.56 -6.68 6.75
C GLN A 152 -0.38 -5.65 7.39
N ASN A 153 -1.66 -6.00 7.45
CA ASN A 153 -2.69 -5.19 8.10
C ASN A 153 -3.54 -6.09 9.02
N ASP A 154 -3.23 -6.07 10.31
CA ASP A 154 -3.90 -6.95 11.28
C ASP A 154 -5.37 -6.58 11.54
N ASP A 155 -5.80 -5.39 11.08
CA ASP A 155 -7.22 -4.98 11.07
C ASP A 155 -7.99 -5.53 9.84
N ALA A 156 -7.35 -6.22 8.90
CA ALA A 156 -8.00 -6.82 7.74
C ALA A 156 -8.22 -8.33 7.93
N GLU A 157 -9.47 -8.79 7.79
CA GLU A 157 -9.82 -10.23 7.90
C GLU A 157 -9.07 -11.10 6.88
N VAL A 158 -8.92 -10.58 5.65
CA VAL A 158 -8.14 -11.22 4.58
C VAL A 158 -7.11 -10.21 4.10
N SER A 159 -5.83 -10.53 4.32
CA SER A 159 -4.71 -9.69 3.92
C SER A 159 -4.00 -10.24 2.69
N LEU A 160 -3.88 -9.40 1.65
CA LEU A 160 -3.04 -9.71 0.49
C LEU A 160 -1.57 -9.54 0.88
N MET A 161 -0.80 -10.64 0.84
CA MET A 161 0.60 -10.64 1.29
C MET A 161 1.60 -10.48 0.14
N GLU A 162 1.34 -11.15 -0.99
CA GLU A 162 2.25 -11.19 -2.13
C GLU A 162 1.45 -11.21 -3.45
N VAL A 163 1.93 -10.48 -4.46
CA VAL A 163 1.50 -10.60 -5.85
C VAL A 163 2.73 -10.78 -6.72
N ARG A 164 2.70 -11.79 -7.60
CA ARG A 164 3.77 -12.03 -8.56
C ARG A 164 3.28 -11.82 -9.99
N PHE A 165 4.02 -11.02 -10.74
CA PHE A 165 3.80 -10.77 -12.15
C PHE A 165 4.79 -11.56 -12.99
N TYR A 166 4.30 -12.19 -14.05
CA TYR A 166 5.16 -12.63 -15.14
C TYR A 166 5.46 -11.43 -16.05
N VAL A 167 6.73 -11.18 -16.31
CA VAL A 167 7.22 -10.11 -17.19
C VAL A 167 7.84 -10.77 -18.42
N PRO A 168 7.18 -10.68 -19.60
CA PRO A 168 7.71 -11.27 -20.82
C PRO A 168 9.07 -10.66 -21.19
N PRO A 169 10.02 -11.47 -21.70
CA PRO A 169 11.27 -10.94 -22.22
C PRO A 169 10.99 -10.10 -23.47
N THR A 170 11.39 -8.84 -23.46
CA THR A 170 11.34 -7.95 -24.62
C THR A 170 12.66 -8.00 -25.38
N GLN A 171 12.61 -8.00 -26.71
CA GLN A 171 13.80 -8.02 -27.58
C GLN A 171 14.39 -6.62 -27.83
N GLU A 172 13.79 -5.56 -27.26
CA GLU A 172 14.21 -4.18 -27.48
C GLU A 172 15.16 -3.67 -26.39
N ASP A 173 16.27 -3.08 -26.86
CA ASP A 173 17.19 -2.15 -26.20
C ASP A 173 17.62 -2.42 -24.75
N GLY A 174 18.47 -3.44 -24.56
CA GLY A 174 19.53 -3.47 -23.53
C GLY A 174 19.15 -3.33 -22.04
N VAL A 175 17.87 -3.12 -21.74
CA VAL A 175 17.32 -2.93 -20.40
C VAL A 175 16.49 -4.17 -20.11
N ASP A 176 16.84 -4.88 -19.04
CA ASP A 176 16.06 -6.01 -18.58
C ASP A 176 14.67 -5.50 -18.11
N PRO A 177 13.57 -5.94 -18.74
CA PRO A 177 12.22 -5.48 -18.39
C PRO A 177 11.85 -5.83 -16.94
N VAL A 178 12.40 -6.90 -16.38
CA VAL A 178 12.22 -7.28 -14.97
C VAL A 178 12.87 -6.24 -14.06
N GLU A 179 14.11 -5.83 -14.38
CA GLU A 179 14.84 -4.82 -13.61
C GLU A 179 14.16 -3.44 -13.71
N ALA A 180 13.74 -3.03 -14.91
CA ALA A 180 13.04 -1.77 -15.11
C ALA A 180 11.71 -1.70 -14.34
N PHE A 181 10.94 -2.80 -14.34
CA PHE A 181 9.73 -2.90 -13.55
C PHE A 181 10.03 -2.78 -12.06
N ALA A 182 10.96 -3.59 -11.55
CA ALA A 182 11.31 -3.59 -10.13
C ALA A 182 11.83 -2.23 -9.68
N GLN A 183 12.65 -1.55 -10.49
CA GLN A 183 13.15 -0.22 -10.19
C GLN A 183 12.01 0.81 -10.10
N ASN A 184 11.02 0.74 -11.00
CA ASN A 184 9.83 1.60 -10.93
C ASN A 184 9.04 1.40 -9.63
N VAL A 185 8.86 0.15 -9.20
CA VAL A 185 8.23 -0.18 -7.90
C VAL A 185 9.07 0.38 -6.76
N LEU A 186 10.34 -0.01 -6.65
CA LEU A 186 11.23 0.35 -5.54
C LEU A 186 11.41 1.86 -5.38
N SER A 187 11.37 2.64 -6.46
CA SER A 187 11.50 4.11 -6.42
C SER A 187 10.35 4.83 -5.72
N LYS A 188 9.21 4.15 -5.57
CA LYS A 188 7.91 4.71 -5.15
C LYS A 188 7.28 3.96 -3.99
N ALA A 189 7.68 2.70 -3.82
CA ALA A 189 7.20 1.85 -2.77
C ALA A 189 7.65 2.38 -1.41
N ASP A 190 6.83 2.12 -0.39
CA ASP A 190 7.24 2.29 1.01
C ASP A 190 8.11 1.10 1.42
N VAL A 191 9.14 0.86 0.59
CA VAL A 191 10.27 0.02 0.95
C VAL A 191 10.89 0.77 2.09
N ILE A 192 10.94 0.12 3.24
CA ILE A 192 11.56 0.72 4.39
C ILE A 192 13.06 0.70 4.18
N GLN A 193 13.55 1.61 3.33
CA GLN A 193 14.91 2.05 3.33
C GLN A 193 15.11 2.64 4.70
N ALA A 194 15.98 2.02 5.48
CA ALA A 194 16.36 2.50 6.78
C ALA A 194 17.09 3.84 6.60
N THR A 195 16.29 4.91 6.47
CA THR A 195 16.69 6.27 6.15
C THR A 195 17.12 6.93 7.44
N GLY A 196 18.32 7.52 7.41
CA GLY A 196 19.01 8.04 8.58
C GLY A 196 20.24 7.21 8.94
N ASP A 197 21.09 7.78 9.80
CA ASP A 197 22.27 7.08 10.29
C ASP A 197 21.86 6.06 11.34
N ALA A 198 22.27 4.81 11.12
CA ALA A 198 22.16 3.78 12.15
C ALA A 198 22.97 4.21 13.38
N ILE A 199 22.37 4.12 14.56
CA ILE A 199 23.05 4.37 15.84
C ILE A 199 24.19 3.37 16.03
N CYS A 200 23.94 2.12 15.63
CA CYS A 200 24.90 1.03 15.72
C CYS A 200 24.64 -0.01 14.64
N ILE A 201 25.70 -0.71 14.20
CA ILE A 201 25.62 -1.77 13.21
C ILE A 201 26.42 -2.97 13.73
N PHE A 202 25.75 -4.10 13.92
CA PHE A 202 26.36 -5.40 14.14
C PHE A 202 26.39 -6.18 12.82
N ARG A 203 27.59 -6.41 12.29
CA ARG A 203 27.75 -7.04 10.98
C ARG A 203 27.88 -8.55 11.07
N GLU A 204 27.37 -9.23 10.05
CA GLU A 204 27.52 -10.68 9.86
C GLU A 204 27.14 -11.55 11.08
N LEU A 205 26.09 -11.16 11.79
CA LEU A 205 25.55 -11.98 12.87
C LEU A 205 24.93 -13.25 12.29
N GLN A 206 25.30 -14.40 12.85
CA GLN A 206 24.71 -15.68 12.48
C GLN A 206 23.32 -15.80 13.12
N CYS A 207 22.29 -15.78 12.30
CA CYS A 207 20.92 -16.05 12.70
C CYS A 207 20.56 -17.50 12.40
N LEU A 208 19.90 -18.16 13.36
CA LEU A 208 19.34 -19.50 13.15
C LEU A 208 17.97 -19.42 12.46
N THR A 209 17.21 -18.37 12.74
CA THR A 209 15.85 -18.15 12.24
C THR A 209 15.61 -16.65 11.98
N PRO A 210 15.41 -16.23 10.71
CA PRO A 210 15.65 -17.00 9.50
C PRO A 210 17.13 -17.38 9.38
N ARG A 211 17.41 -18.58 8.86
CA ARG A 211 18.78 -19.12 8.80
C ARG A 211 19.64 -18.29 7.86
N GLY A 212 20.76 -17.77 8.34
CA GLY A 212 21.69 -17.01 7.50
C GLY A 212 22.65 -16.13 8.30
N ARG A 213 23.38 -15.27 7.59
CA ARG A 213 24.15 -14.19 8.19
C ARG A 213 23.50 -12.86 7.81
N TYR A 214 23.29 -12.02 8.82
CA TYR A 214 22.59 -10.75 8.68
C TYR A 214 23.37 -9.64 9.37
N ASP A 215 23.22 -8.42 8.86
CA ASP A 215 23.60 -7.22 9.57
C ASP A 215 22.41 -6.74 10.39
N ILE A 216 22.60 -6.52 11.69
CA ILE A 216 21.61 -5.86 12.53
C ILE A 216 21.98 -4.39 12.66
N ARG A 217 21.13 -3.50 12.16
CA ARG A 217 21.28 -2.04 12.25
C ARG A 217 20.25 -1.50 13.24
N ILE A 218 20.70 -0.68 14.19
CA ILE A 218 19.88 -0.13 15.26
C ILE A 218 19.53 1.32 14.91
N TYR A 219 18.24 1.64 14.87
CA TYR A 219 17.71 2.99 14.64
C TYR A 219 16.98 3.51 15.89
N PRO A 220 16.67 4.81 15.98
CA PRO A 220 15.99 5.37 17.16
C PRO A 220 14.63 4.72 17.48
N THR A 221 13.89 4.27 16.47
CA THR A 221 12.50 3.76 16.64
C THR A 221 12.31 2.31 16.19
N PHE A 222 13.33 1.68 15.60
CA PHE A 222 13.25 0.31 15.10
C PHE A 222 14.63 -0.36 15.00
N LEU A 223 14.63 -1.68 14.90
CA LEU A 223 15.76 -2.50 14.50
C LEU A 223 15.60 -2.88 13.02
N HIS A 224 16.70 -2.98 12.28
CA HIS A 224 16.72 -3.38 10.88
C HIS A 224 17.61 -4.62 10.73
N LEU A 225 17.01 -5.74 10.36
CA LEU A 225 17.68 -7.02 10.10
C LEU A 225 17.92 -7.15 8.59
N HIS A 226 19.11 -6.77 8.16
CA HIS A 226 19.49 -6.67 6.76
C HIS A 226 20.26 -7.89 6.29
N GLY A 227 19.74 -8.57 5.27
CA GLY A 227 20.36 -9.72 4.62
C GLY A 227 20.29 -9.65 3.10
N LYS A 228 20.92 -10.62 2.42
CA LYS A 228 20.90 -10.69 0.95
C LYS A 228 19.52 -11.04 0.38
N THR A 229 18.79 -11.91 1.08
CA THR A 229 17.51 -12.46 0.62
C THR A 229 16.33 -11.88 1.39
N PHE A 230 16.53 -11.66 2.69
CA PHE A 230 15.49 -11.14 3.57
C PHE A 230 15.99 -9.85 4.22
N ASP A 231 15.14 -8.83 4.18
CA ASP A 231 15.42 -7.52 4.74
C ASP A 231 14.23 -7.05 5.57
N TYR A 232 14.35 -7.05 6.89
CA TYR A 232 13.21 -6.80 7.80
C TYR A 232 13.43 -5.58 8.68
N LYS A 233 12.44 -4.70 8.74
CA LYS A 233 12.33 -3.72 9.82
C LYS A 233 11.46 -4.27 10.93
N ILE A 234 12.00 -4.21 12.15
CA ILE A 234 11.38 -4.65 13.37
C ILE A 234 11.15 -3.41 14.24
N PRO A 235 9.94 -2.83 14.26
CA PRO A 235 9.61 -1.75 15.18
C PRO A 235 9.83 -2.20 16.63
N TYR A 236 10.33 -1.31 17.50
CA TYR A 236 10.53 -1.71 18.90
C TYR A 236 9.24 -2.08 19.63
N THR A 237 8.09 -1.63 19.13
CA THR A 237 6.77 -2.00 19.64
C THR A 237 6.45 -3.49 19.50
N THR A 238 7.06 -4.20 18.53
CA THR A 238 6.84 -5.65 18.35
C THR A 238 7.78 -6.50 19.22
N VAL A 239 8.81 -5.88 19.82
CA VAL A 239 9.75 -6.58 20.69
C VAL A 239 9.17 -6.66 22.09
N LEU A 240 8.63 -7.84 22.46
CA LEU A 240 8.06 -8.04 23.80
C LEU A 240 9.13 -8.26 24.85
N ARG A 241 10.12 -9.11 24.54
CA ARG A 241 11.15 -9.58 25.48
C ARG A 241 12.44 -9.94 24.77
N LEU A 242 13.54 -9.76 25.48
CA LEU A 242 14.86 -10.21 25.10
C LEU A 242 15.31 -11.33 26.03
N PHE A 243 15.79 -12.43 25.46
CA PHE A 243 16.31 -13.56 26.22
C PHE A 243 17.79 -13.77 25.90
N LEU A 244 18.61 -13.80 26.96
CA LEU A 244 20.01 -14.22 26.90
C LEU A 244 20.11 -15.61 27.51
N LEU A 245 20.42 -16.60 26.68
CA LEU A 245 20.39 -18.01 27.04
C LEU A 245 21.79 -18.61 26.83
N PRO A 246 22.49 -19.02 27.90
CA PRO A 246 23.78 -19.67 27.73
C PRO A 246 23.63 -21.05 27.08
N HIS A 247 24.53 -21.37 26.16
CA HIS A 247 24.65 -22.75 25.70
C HIS A 247 25.18 -23.64 26.83
N LYS A 248 24.82 -24.92 26.79
CA LYS A 248 25.10 -25.91 27.86
C LYS A 248 26.58 -26.02 28.19
N ASP A 249 27.43 -25.86 27.18
CA ASP A 249 28.89 -25.91 27.29
C ASP A 249 29.54 -24.55 27.60
N GLN A 250 28.75 -23.49 27.75
CA GLN A 250 29.17 -22.10 28.01
C GLN A 250 30.08 -21.48 26.92
N ARG A 251 30.19 -22.08 25.74
CA ARG A 251 31.00 -21.54 24.63
C ARG A 251 30.25 -20.53 23.77
N GLN A 252 28.92 -20.56 23.83
CA GLN A 252 28.03 -19.73 23.03
C GLN A 252 26.95 -19.13 23.92
N MET A 253 26.49 -17.94 23.56
CA MET A 253 25.31 -17.31 24.14
C MET A 253 24.29 -17.17 23.02
N PHE A 254 23.11 -17.77 23.19
CA PHE A 254 21.98 -17.48 22.32
C PHE A 254 21.33 -16.18 22.76
N PHE A 255 21.03 -15.34 21.78
CA PHE A 255 20.23 -14.14 21.96
C PHE A 255 18.94 -14.32 21.18
N VAL A 256 17.82 -14.41 21.89
CA VAL A 256 16.50 -14.63 21.30
C VAL A 256 15.67 -13.37 21.52
N ILE A 257 15.07 -12.89 20.43
CA ILE A 257 14.18 -11.74 20.43
C ILE A 257 12.76 -12.27 20.26
N SER A 258 11.91 -12.05 21.26
CA SER A 258 10.49 -12.38 21.16
C SER A 258 9.80 -11.28 20.37
N LEU A 259 9.34 -11.62 19.17
CA LEU A 259 8.56 -10.73 18.31
C LEU A 259 7.09 -11.15 18.40
N ASP A 260 6.24 -10.20 18.75
CA ASP A 260 4.79 -10.31 18.62
C ASP A 260 4.35 -9.18 17.68
N PRO A 261 3.92 -9.52 16.45
CA PRO A 261 3.55 -8.53 15.44
C PRO A 261 2.42 -7.61 15.94
#